data_AF-A0A1C6SMU3-F1
#
_entry.id   AF-A0A1C6SMU3-F1
#
_cell.length_a   1.000
_cell.length_b   1.000
_cell.length_c   1.000
_cell.angle_alpha   90.00
_cell.angle_beta   90.00
_cell.angle_gamma   90.00
#
_symmetry.space_group_name_H-M   'P 1'
#
loop_
_entity.id
_entity.type
_entity.pdbx_description
1 polymer ?
#
loop_
_entity_poly.entity_id
_entity_poly.type
_entity_poly.pdbx_seq_one_letter_code
_entity_poly.pdbx_strand_id
1 'polypeptide(L)'
;MEAVAAAVEQLQGVTVPASALERLVLPARVADYSPAQLDELCASGEVLWAGAGAISGGDGWVALAYADVAPLLLPPPDDALTRTPVHDAVLDALGAGQALFFRALSDRVGSTDDTALAAAVWDLVWAGHLTNDTLAPLRAALGGGGAHRARPATPRTRYRRPGRVALPSRGGPPTVAGRWSRLPERDIDPTRRAAALADVLLERHGVLTRGAVVAEQVTGGFAAVYPVLSALEERGAARRGYFVEGLGAAQFAVPGAVDRIRALAEPVDGGRGRGGPALVLAATDPANPYGAALPWPERVVDSGDGTAPATGHRAGRKAGALVVLAGGDLVLYVERGGRTILSFTDEPDPLATAGKALADAVHSGALGAISVERADGEAVRSSPLHDALTAAGFRATPRGLRLRS
;
A
#
# COMPACT_ATOMS: atom_id res chain seq x y z
N MET A 1 5.59 -9.13 16.15
CA MET A 1 6.11 -10.13 15.19
C MET A 1 4.97 -10.94 14.60
N GLU A 2 4.30 -11.80 15.37
CA GLU A 2 3.18 -12.63 14.88
C GLU A 2 2.06 -11.83 14.19
N ALA A 3 1.64 -10.70 14.76
CA ALA A 3 0.62 -9.86 14.13
C ALA A 3 1.07 -9.26 12.77
N VAL A 4 2.37 -8.97 12.61
CA VAL A 4 2.92 -8.50 11.32
C VAL A 4 2.97 -9.63 10.32
N ALA A 5 3.39 -10.83 10.74
CA ALA A 5 3.36 -12.03 9.92
C ALA A 5 1.94 -12.32 9.40
N ALA A 6 0.94 -12.32 10.28
CA ALA A 6 -0.47 -12.49 9.89
C ALA A 6 -0.97 -11.37 8.94
N ALA A 7 -0.53 -10.12 9.13
CA ALA A 7 -0.85 -9.04 8.19
C ALA A 7 -0.17 -9.23 6.83
N VAL A 8 1.06 -9.76 6.80
CA VAL A 8 1.77 -10.11 5.56
C VAL A 8 1.03 -11.24 4.83
N GLU A 9 0.56 -12.26 5.55
CA GLU A 9 -0.24 -13.37 5.00
C GLU A 9 -1.46 -12.86 4.21
N GLN A 10 -2.17 -11.87 4.76
CA GLN A 10 -3.30 -11.23 4.07
C GLN A 10 -2.86 -10.39 2.87
N LEU A 11 -1.66 -9.79 2.90
CA LEU A 11 -1.16 -8.86 1.90
C LEU A 11 -0.27 -9.52 0.83
N GLN A 12 -0.11 -10.84 0.84
CA GLN A 12 0.87 -11.47 -0.05
C GLN A 12 0.60 -11.21 -1.54
N GLY A 13 1.62 -10.73 -2.26
CA GLY A 13 1.56 -10.48 -3.70
C GLY A 13 0.78 -9.23 -4.12
N VAL A 14 0.01 -8.58 -3.23
CA VAL A 14 -0.65 -7.32 -3.57
C VAL A 14 0.36 -6.18 -3.59
N THR A 15 0.29 -5.33 -4.61
CA THR A 15 1.18 -4.18 -4.71
C THR A 15 0.57 -2.97 -4.01
N VAL A 16 1.36 -2.31 -3.18
CA VAL A 16 0.99 -1.06 -2.51
C VAL A 16 2.11 -0.03 -2.68
N PRO A 17 1.82 1.28 -2.63
CA PRO A 17 2.87 2.30 -2.64
C PRO A 17 3.79 2.12 -1.43
N ALA A 18 5.10 2.13 -1.66
CA ALA A 18 6.10 1.97 -0.60
C ALA A 18 5.96 3.04 0.49
N SER A 19 5.58 4.27 0.10
CA SER A 19 5.28 5.36 1.04
C SER A 19 4.06 5.12 1.93
N ALA A 20 3.14 4.23 1.54
CA ALA A 20 1.92 3.90 2.29
C ALA A 20 2.07 2.62 3.12
N LEU A 21 2.95 1.69 2.75
CA LEU A 21 3.10 0.38 3.38
C LEU A 21 3.24 0.46 4.91
N GLU A 22 4.28 1.15 5.38
CA GLU A 22 4.61 1.23 6.82
C GLU A 22 3.88 2.38 7.55
N ARG A 23 3.12 3.22 6.83
CA ARG A 23 2.43 4.38 7.41
C ARG A 23 0.92 4.21 7.53
N LEU A 24 0.32 3.46 6.61
CA LEU A 24 -1.12 3.31 6.50
C LEU A 24 -1.51 1.83 6.45
N VAL A 25 -0.87 1.04 5.58
CA VAL A 25 -1.33 -0.33 5.30
C VAL A 25 -1.08 -1.28 6.48
N LEU A 26 0.15 -1.32 7.00
CA LEU A 26 0.50 -2.18 8.15
C LEU A 26 -0.07 -1.65 9.47
N PRO A 27 0.02 -0.33 9.79
CA PRO A 27 -0.59 0.20 11.02
C PRO A 27 -2.12 0.04 11.09
N ALA A 28 -2.81 -0.02 9.94
CA ALA A 28 -4.26 -0.30 9.92
C ALA A 28 -4.61 -1.75 10.32
N ARG A 29 -3.64 -2.67 10.27
CA ARG A 29 -3.82 -4.10 10.57
C ARG A 29 -3.14 -4.53 11.86
N VAL A 30 -2.08 -3.83 12.26
CA VAL A 30 -1.22 -4.17 13.39
C VAL A 30 -1.16 -2.99 14.35
N ALA A 31 -1.77 -3.17 15.53
CA ALA A 31 -1.65 -2.21 16.61
C ALA A 31 -0.18 -2.03 17.02
N ASP A 32 0.22 -0.79 17.27
CA ASP A 32 1.59 -0.41 17.66
C ASP A 32 2.68 -0.94 16.70
N TYR A 33 2.37 -0.97 15.40
CA TYR A 33 3.32 -1.39 14.36
C TYR A 33 4.66 -0.67 14.49
N SER A 34 5.75 -1.45 14.46
CA SER A 34 7.11 -0.93 14.42
C SER A 34 7.86 -1.46 13.20
N PRO A 35 8.55 -0.61 12.42
CA PRO A 35 9.37 -1.04 11.29
C PRO A 35 10.40 -2.13 11.60
N ALA A 36 10.87 -2.18 12.85
CA ALA A 36 11.81 -3.21 13.30
C ALA A 36 11.22 -4.63 13.21
N GLN A 37 9.91 -4.79 13.36
CA GLN A 37 9.24 -6.08 13.29
C GLN A 37 9.28 -6.64 11.87
N LEU A 38 9.04 -5.80 10.85
CA LEU A 38 9.14 -6.23 9.46
C LEU A 38 10.61 -6.46 9.04
N ASP A 39 11.54 -5.62 9.53
CA ASP A 39 12.98 -5.83 9.32
C ASP A 39 13.45 -7.18 9.87
N GLU A 40 12.94 -7.60 11.03
CA GLU A 40 13.27 -8.89 11.64
C GLU A 40 12.77 -10.07 10.79
N LEU A 41 11.56 -9.99 10.22
CA LEU A 41 11.01 -11.00 9.30
C LEU A 41 11.79 -11.08 7.98
N CYS A 42 12.28 -9.95 7.46
CA CYS A 42 13.14 -9.95 6.28
C CYS A 42 14.54 -10.48 6.59
N ALA A 43 15.08 -10.14 7.76
CA ALA A 43 16.42 -10.58 8.16
C ALA A 43 16.48 -12.07 8.50
N SER A 44 15.38 -12.66 9.00
CA SER A 44 15.24 -14.11 9.20
C SER A 44 15.06 -14.89 7.90
N GLY A 45 14.74 -14.20 6.79
CA GLY A 45 14.43 -14.81 5.50
C GLY A 45 13.01 -15.37 5.40
N GLU A 46 12.14 -15.08 6.37
CA GLU A 46 10.74 -15.52 6.37
C GLU A 46 9.91 -14.72 5.36
N VAL A 47 10.11 -13.40 5.29
CA VAL A 47 9.39 -12.50 4.39
C VAL A 47 10.34 -11.85 3.38
N LEU A 48 9.94 -11.86 2.11
CA LEU A 48 10.60 -11.13 1.03
C LEU A 48 9.77 -9.91 0.63
N TRP A 49 10.45 -8.86 0.18
CA TRP A 49 9.82 -7.72 -0.47
C TRP A 49 10.36 -7.53 -1.88
N ALA A 50 9.51 -7.12 -2.81
CA ALA A 50 9.88 -6.87 -4.19
C ALA A 50 9.33 -5.54 -4.67
N GLY A 51 10.12 -4.80 -5.45
CA GLY A 51 9.61 -3.68 -6.24
C GLY A 51 8.77 -4.17 -7.42
N ALA A 52 7.77 -3.37 -7.79
CA ALA A 52 6.82 -3.64 -8.86
C ALA A 52 6.57 -2.38 -9.72
N GLY A 53 7.65 -1.63 -9.98
CA GLY A 53 7.64 -0.39 -10.75
C GLY A 53 7.81 0.86 -9.91
N ALA A 54 8.47 1.87 -10.49
CA ALA A 54 8.71 3.16 -9.87
C ALA A 54 7.52 4.13 -10.03
N ILE A 55 7.37 5.04 -9.07
CA ILE A 55 6.41 6.14 -9.08
C ILE A 55 7.18 7.46 -9.05
N SER A 56 6.66 8.49 -9.72
CA SER A 56 7.28 9.82 -9.73
C SER A 56 7.43 10.42 -8.32
N GLY A 57 8.57 11.06 -8.08
CA GLY A 57 8.91 11.67 -6.79
C GLY A 57 9.65 10.74 -5.81
N GLY A 58 10.26 9.65 -6.29
CA GLY A 58 11.09 8.75 -5.48
C GLY A 58 10.30 7.75 -4.65
N ASP A 59 9.08 7.43 -5.06
CA ASP A 59 8.24 6.37 -4.49
C ASP A 59 8.18 5.19 -5.48
N GLY A 60 7.56 4.08 -5.10
CA GLY A 60 7.42 2.90 -5.96
C GLY A 60 6.36 1.96 -5.45
N TRP A 61 5.94 1.01 -6.28
CA TRP A 61 5.08 -0.08 -5.86
C TRP A 61 5.92 -1.19 -5.26
N VAL A 62 5.46 -1.75 -4.14
CA VAL A 62 6.11 -2.89 -3.49
C VAL A 62 5.07 -3.96 -3.14
N ALA A 63 5.51 -5.22 -3.18
CA ALA A 63 4.75 -6.36 -2.71
C ALA A 63 5.55 -7.11 -1.63
N LEU A 64 4.84 -7.70 -0.67
CA LEU A 64 5.39 -8.61 0.33
C LEU A 64 4.93 -10.04 0.03
N ALA A 65 5.72 -11.04 0.40
CA ALA A 65 5.32 -12.44 0.41
C ALA A 65 6.22 -13.24 1.36
N TYR A 66 5.71 -14.32 1.93
CA TYR A 66 6.57 -15.32 2.56
C TYR A 66 7.49 -15.96 1.50
N ALA A 67 8.69 -16.33 1.93
CA ALA A 67 9.74 -16.80 1.02
C ALA A 67 9.37 -18.09 0.27
N ASP A 68 8.54 -18.96 0.86
CA ASP A 68 8.09 -20.22 0.28
C ASP A 68 7.05 -20.04 -0.85
N VAL A 69 6.18 -19.04 -0.75
CA VAL A 69 5.16 -18.72 -1.75
C VAL A 69 5.53 -17.57 -2.69
N ALA A 70 6.63 -16.86 -2.40
CA ALA A 70 7.13 -15.76 -3.23
C ALA A 70 7.28 -16.09 -4.72
N PRO A 71 7.76 -17.29 -5.15
CA PRO A 71 7.79 -17.67 -6.56
C PRO A 71 6.43 -17.62 -7.26
N LEU A 72 5.35 -17.90 -6.52
CA LEU A 72 3.98 -18.00 -7.03
C LEU A 72 3.24 -16.65 -6.98
N LEU A 73 3.46 -15.87 -5.91
CA LEU A 73 2.65 -14.68 -5.60
C LEU A 73 3.30 -13.35 -5.96
N LEU A 74 4.63 -13.26 -5.98
CA LEU A 74 5.28 -12.01 -6.35
C LEU A 74 5.03 -11.69 -7.84
N PRO A 75 4.89 -10.39 -8.18
CA PRO A 75 4.80 -9.96 -9.57
C PRO A 75 5.98 -10.48 -10.41
N PRO A 76 5.75 -10.82 -11.68
CA PRO A 76 6.84 -11.11 -12.60
C PRO A 76 7.75 -9.88 -12.72
N PRO A 77 9.07 -10.08 -12.97
CA PRO A 77 9.96 -8.98 -13.25
C PRO A 77 9.49 -8.15 -14.46
N ASP A 78 9.82 -6.86 -14.45
CA ASP A 78 9.49 -5.96 -15.56
C ASP A 78 10.48 -6.16 -16.71
N ASP A 79 10.00 -6.76 -17.79
CA ASP A 79 10.78 -6.98 -19.02
C ASP A 79 11.04 -5.68 -19.81
N ALA A 80 10.39 -4.57 -19.45
CA ALA A 80 10.61 -3.27 -20.10
C ALA A 80 11.92 -2.59 -19.67
N LEU A 81 12.55 -3.05 -18.57
CA LEU A 81 13.85 -2.52 -18.15
C LEU A 81 14.91 -2.83 -19.21
N THR A 82 15.41 -1.79 -19.88
CA THR A 82 16.58 -1.93 -20.76
C THR A 82 17.83 -2.13 -19.90
N ARG A 83 18.32 -3.38 -19.84
CA ARG A 83 19.50 -3.72 -19.06
C ARG A 83 20.77 -3.11 -19.67
N THR A 84 21.64 -2.65 -18.79
CA THR A 84 22.96 -2.11 -19.12
C THR A 84 24.02 -3.12 -18.64
N PRO A 85 25.28 -3.01 -19.09
CA PRO A 85 26.34 -3.89 -18.59
C PRO A 85 26.50 -3.86 -17.06
N VAL A 86 26.19 -2.73 -16.42
CA VAL A 86 26.22 -2.61 -14.94
C VAL A 86 25.08 -3.41 -14.31
N HIS A 87 23.88 -3.42 -14.93
CA HIS A 87 22.75 -4.24 -14.47
C HIS A 87 23.11 -5.73 -14.50
N ASP A 88 23.65 -6.21 -15.64
CA ASP A 88 24.01 -7.62 -15.80
C ASP A 88 25.16 -8.02 -14.84
N ALA A 89 26.18 -7.17 -14.68
CA ALA A 89 27.26 -7.42 -13.74
C ALA A 89 26.79 -7.53 -12.27
N VAL A 90 25.78 -6.73 -11.87
CA VAL A 90 25.15 -6.84 -10.54
C VAL A 90 24.39 -8.16 -10.40
N LEU A 91 23.62 -8.57 -11.41
CA LEU A 91 22.88 -9.84 -11.40
C LEU A 91 23.80 -11.06 -11.38
N ASP A 92 24.94 -10.99 -12.08
CA ASP A 92 25.97 -12.02 -12.07
C ASP A 92 26.72 -12.09 -10.74
N ALA A 93 27.05 -10.94 -10.16
CA ALA A 93 27.68 -10.84 -8.84
C ALA A 93 26.80 -11.39 -7.71
N LEU A 94 25.48 -11.35 -7.88
CA LEU A 94 24.49 -11.91 -6.95
C LEU A 94 23.95 -13.28 -7.40
N GLY A 95 24.61 -13.92 -8.37
CA GLY A 95 24.28 -15.26 -8.84
C GLY A 95 24.45 -16.33 -7.75
N ALA A 96 23.93 -17.53 -8.01
CA ALA A 96 24.06 -18.70 -7.13
C ALA A 96 23.58 -18.46 -5.67
N GLY A 97 22.57 -17.59 -5.49
CA GLY A 97 21.97 -17.32 -4.18
C GLY A 97 22.82 -16.44 -3.26
N GLN A 98 23.80 -15.71 -3.79
CA GLN A 98 24.62 -14.80 -2.98
C GLN A 98 23.83 -13.60 -2.47
N ALA A 99 24.11 -13.20 -1.23
CA ALA A 99 23.63 -11.97 -0.62
C ALA A 99 24.82 -11.11 -0.17
N LEU A 100 24.97 -9.92 -0.74
CA LEU A 100 26.15 -9.08 -0.55
C LEU A 100 25.79 -7.70 0.02
N PHE A 101 26.61 -7.20 0.95
CA PHE A 101 26.58 -5.78 1.29
C PHE A 101 27.10 -4.94 0.12
N PHE A 102 26.63 -3.69 0.01
CA PHE A 102 26.94 -2.80 -1.13
C PHE A 102 28.43 -2.68 -1.48
N ARG A 103 29.34 -2.64 -0.49
CA ARG A 103 30.78 -2.58 -0.77
C ARG A 103 31.35 -3.86 -1.36
N ALA A 104 30.92 -5.01 -0.86
CA ALA A 104 31.32 -6.29 -1.45
C ALA A 104 30.78 -6.43 -2.88
N LEU A 105 29.57 -5.91 -3.14
CA LEU A 105 29.00 -5.85 -4.48
C LEU A 105 29.80 -4.91 -5.40
N SER A 106 30.12 -3.69 -4.94
CA SER A 106 30.96 -2.72 -5.65
C SER A 106 32.33 -3.29 -6.00
N ASP A 107 33.01 -3.93 -5.05
CA ASP A 107 34.31 -4.59 -5.27
C ASP A 107 34.20 -5.73 -6.30
N ARG A 108 33.11 -6.52 -6.26
CA ARG A 108 32.86 -7.66 -7.16
C ARG A 108 32.54 -7.23 -8.59
N VAL A 109 31.78 -6.15 -8.75
CA VAL A 109 31.44 -5.54 -10.05
C VAL A 109 32.61 -4.70 -10.58
N GLY A 110 33.56 -4.32 -9.72
CA GLY A 110 34.66 -3.40 -10.07
C GLY A 110 34.21 -1.95 -10.27
N SER A 111 33.06 -1.56 -9.72
CA SER A 111 32.56 -0.20 -9.83
C SER A 111 33.28 0.73 -8.86
N THR A 112 33.72 1.88 -9.36
CA THR A 112 34.28 2.99 -8.56
C THR A 112 33.29 4.15 -8.39
N ASP A 113 32.12 4.08 -9.02
CA ASP A 113 31.04 5.06 -8.92
C ASP A 113 29.87 4.48 -8.11
N ASP A 114 29.81 4.89 -6.84
CA ASP A 114 28.75 4.49 -5.93
C ASP A 114 27.37 5.00 -6.35
N THR A 115 27.30 6.16 -7.01
CA THR A 115 26.04 6.78 -7.39
C THR A 115 25.42 6.03 -8.56
N ALA A 116 26.23 5.73 -9.58
CA ALA A 116 25.80 4.93 -10.72
C ALA A 116 25.44 3.50 -10.31
N LEU A 117 26.24 2.86 -9.43
CA LEU A 117 25.92 1.53 -8.92
C LEU A 117 24.65 1.52 -8.07
N ALA A 118 24.45 2.52 -7.22
CA ALA A 118 23.22 2.63 -6.43
C ALA A 118 21.99 2.81 -7.32
N ALA A 119 22.08 3.65 -8.37
CA ALA A 119 21.00 3.79 -9.35
C ALA A 119 20.67 2.45 -10.04
N ALA A 120 21.69 1.73 -10.52
CA ALA A 120 21.53 0.42 -11.16
C ALA A 120 20.89 -0.63 -10.23
N VAL A 121 21.25 -0.64 -8.94
CA VAL A 121 20.61 -1.51 -7.94
C VAL A 121 19.13 -1.15 -7.80
N TRP A 122 18.78 0.13 -7.71
CA TRP A 122 17.40 0.58 -7.58
C TRP A 122 16.57 0.33 -8.84
N ASP A 123 17.13 0.48 -10.03
CA ASP A 123 16.48 0.12 -11.30
C ASP A 123 16.12 -1.38 -11.31
N LEU A 124 17.04 -2.24 -10.88
CA LEU A 124 16.80 -3.68 -10.73
C LEU A 124 15.78 -4.02 -9.62
N VAL A 125 15.73 -3.26 -8.52
CA VAL A 125 14.71 -3.41 -7.48
C VAL A 125 13.33 -3.10 -8.04
N TRP A 126 13.17 -1.96 -8.74
CA TRP A 126 11.89 -1.56 -9.31
C TRP A 126 11.43 -2.48 -10.43
N ALA A 127 12.36 -3.08 -11.17
CA ALA A 127 12.05 -4.14 -12.14
C ALA A 127 11.82 -5.52 -11.49
N GLY A 128 11.85 -5.64 -10.16
CA GLY A 128 11.53 -6.88 -9.46
C GLY A 128 12.62 -7.96 -9.53
N HIS A 129 13.87 -7.60 -9.78
CA HIS A 129 14.99 -8.54 -9.82
C HIS A 129 15.71 -8.70 -8.48
N LEU A 130 15.79 -7.64 -7.68
CA LEU A 130 16.54 -7.61 -6.43
C LEU A 130 15.63 -7.38 -5.22
N THR A 131 16.08 -7.88 -4.07
CA THR A 131 15.51 -7.63 -2.74
C THR A 131 16.62 -7.31 -1.74
N ASN A 132 16.23 -6.99 -0.51
CA ASN A 132 17.12 -6.69 0.59
C ASN A 132 16.63 -7.36 1.88
N ASP A 133 17.54 -7.70 2.79
CA ASP A 133 17.22 -8.30 4.08
C ASP A 133 16.58 -7.32 5.10
N THR A 134 16.37 -6.07 4.71
CA THR A 134 15.65 -5.04 5.49
C THR A 134 14.96 -4.03 4.56
N LEU A 135 13.93 -3.33 5.06
CA LEU A 135 13.34 -2.18 4.37
C LEU A 135 14.06 -0.86 4.68
N ALA A 136 15.12 -0.86 5.49
CA ALA A 136 15.93 0.31 5.78
C ALA A 136 16.40 1.10 4.54
N PRO A 137 16.96 0.47 3.47
CA PRO A 137 17.34 1.20 2.26
C PRO A 137 16.13 1.83 1.55
N LEU A 138 14.98 1.16 1.55
CA LEU A 138 13.73 1.67 0.98
C LEU A 138 13.22 2.88 1.75
N ARG A 139 13.21 2.84 3.09
CA ARG A 139 12.88 3.99 3.92
C ARG A 139 13.82 5.18 3.67
N ALA A 140 15.12 4.92 3.51
CA ALA A 140 16.08 5.96 3.20
C ALA A 140 15.83 6.59 1.82
N ALA A 141 15.48 5.78 0.81
CA ALA A 141 15.13 6.25 -0.53
C ALA A 141 13.88 7.14 -0.50
N LEU A 142 12.82 6.71 0.20
CA LEU A 142 11.59 7.48 0.36
C LEU A 142 11.82 8.81 1.12
N GLY A 143 12.74 8.81 2.09
CA GLY A 143 13.12 9.98 2.89
C GLY A 143 13.79 11.11 2.09
N GLY A 144 14.28 10.81 0.87
CA GLY A 144 14.89 11.77 -0.05
C GLY A 144 13.89 12.56 -0.92
N GLY A 145 12.67 12.06 -1.14
CA GLY A 145 11.77 12.57 -2.21
C GLY A 145 10.29 12.82 -1.85
N GLY A 146 9.79 12.42 -0.68
CA GLY A 146 8.36 12.49 -0.37
C GLY A 146 7.87 13.77 0.36
N ALA A 147 6.60 14.13 0.14
CA ALA A 147 5.88 15.19 0.89
C ALA A 147 5.80 14.93 2.42
N HIS A 148 6.08 13.69 2.84
CA HIS A 148 6.06 13.24 4.22
C HIS A 148 7.46 12.75 4.58
N ARG A 149 8.26 13.66 5.13
CA ARG A 149 9.63 13.40 5.59
C ARG A 149 9.57 12.58 6.88
N ALA A 150 10.12 11.36 6.87
CA ALA A 150 10.30 10.61 8.11
C ALA A 150 11.33 11.32 8.99
N ARG A 151 11.10 11.36 10.31
CA ARG A 151 12.06 11.95 11.26
C ARG A 151 13.31 11.06 11.28
N PRO A 152 14.53 11.61 11.19
CA PRO A 152 15.75 10.80 11.21
C PRO A 152 15.83 10.01 12.51
N ALA A 153 16.12 8.71 12.42
CA ALA A 153 16.45 7.91 13.59
C ALA A 153 17.77 8.42 14.20
N THR A 154 17.78 8.62 15.52
CA THR A 154 18.98 8.99 16.26
C THR A 154 20.08 7.94 16.02
N PRO A 155 21.30 8.34 15.61
CA PRO A 155 22.37 7.39 15.37
C PRO A 155 22.67 6.62 16.66
N ARG A 156 22.69 5.29 16.58
CA ARG A 156 23.11 4.44 17.69
C ARG A 156 24.55 4.78 18.04
N THR A 157 24.76 5.41 19.19
CA THR A 157 26.09 5.69 19.73
C THR A 157 26.77 4.37 20.03
N ARG A 158 27.64 3.91 19.12
CA ARG A 158 28.53 2.79 19.43
C ARG A 158 29.46 3.25 20.54
N TYR A 159 29.50 2.52 21.64
CA TYR A 159 30.48 2.71 22.70
C TYR A 159 31.88 2.71 22.08
N ARG A 160 32.51 3.89 22.05
CA ARG A 160 33.87 4.06 21.55
C ARG A 160 34.80 3.39 22.57
N ARG A 161 35.33 2.21 22.24
CA ARG A 161 36.47 1.65 22.99
C ARG A 161 37.68 2.56 22.76
N PRO A 162 38.33 3.09 23.81
CA PRO A 162 39.55 3.88 23.65
C PRO A 162 40.64 3.01 22.99
N GLY A 163 41.33 3.54 21.96
CA GLY A 163 42.52 2.90 21.38
C GLY A 163 42.35 2.20 20.02
N ARG A 164 41.15 2.14 19.42
CA ARG A 164 41.04 1.78 17.99
C ARG A 164 41.07 3.03 17.11
N VAL A 165 42.00 3.05 16.15
CA VAL A 165 41.99 3.99 15.02
C VAL A 165 40.61 3.90 14.36
N ALA A 166 39.90 5.03 14.27
CA ALA A 166 38.63 5.11 13.55
C ALA A 166 38.91 4.97 12.06
N LEU A 167 39.00 3.72 11.58
CA LEU A 167 38.99 3.44 10.15
C LEU A 167 37.67 3.97 9.58
N PRO A 168 37.69 4.71 8.45
CA PRO A 168 36.46 5.14 7.81
C PRO A 168 35.59 3.91 7.58
N SER A 169 34.33 3.95 8.03
CA SER A 169 33.40 2.87 7.74
C SER A 169 33.30 2.78 6.22
N ARG A 170 33.75 1.66 5.63
CA ARG A 170 33.45 1.29 4.24
C ARG A 170 31.95 0.97 4.14
N GLY A 171 31.10 1.95 4.41
CA GLY A 171 29.65 1.86 4.23
C GLY A 171 29.27 2.40 2.86
N GLY A 172 28.25 1.83 2.22
CA GLY A 172 27.56 2.48 1.11
C GLY A 172 26.65 3.62 1.61
N PRO A 173 26.06 4.41 0.71
CA PRO A 173 24.97 5.33 1.04
C PRO A 173 23.84 4.63 1.84
N PRO A 174 23.10 5.35 2.69
CA PRO A 174 21.98 4.78 3.45
C PRO A 174 20.91 4.10 2.58
N THR A 175 20.72 4.57 1.34
CA THR A 175 19.80 4.02 0.34
C THR A 175 20.22 2.66 -0.22
N VAL A 176 21.43 2.19 0.09
CA VAL A 176 21.97 0.87 -0.32
C VAL A 176 22.47 0.05 0.86
N ALA A 177 22.00 0.36 2.07
CA ALA A 177 22.29 -0.44 3.27
C ALA A 177 21.68 -1.85 3.20
N GLY A 178 22.12 -2.74 4.09
CA GLY A 178 21.67 -4.14 4.13
C GLY A 178 22.39 -5.04 3.13
N ARG A 179 21.94 -6.29 3.05
CA ARG A 179 22.41 -7.31 2.11
C ARG A 179 21.45 -7.38 0.94
N TRP A 180 21.98 -7.18 -0.26
CA TRP A 180 21.25 -7.29 -1.51
C TRP A 180 21.37 -8.70 -2.05
N SER A 181 20.26 -9.27 -2.52
CA SER A 181 20.21 -10.58 -3.15
C SER A 181 19.21 -10.57 -4.31
N ARG A 182 19.33 -11.55 -5.20
CA ARG A 182 18.32 -11.78 -6.23
C ARG A 182 17.03 -12.27 -5.59
N LEU A 183 15.90 -11.80 -6.10
CA LEU A 183 14.60 -12.41 -5.82
C LEU A 183 14.55 -13.81 -6.44
N PRO A 184 13.73 -14.73 -5.87
CA PRO A 184 13.56 -16.05 -6.45
C PRO A 184 13.01 -15.95 -7.88
N GLU A 185 13.35 -16.96 -8.68
CA GLU A 185 12.74 -17.13 -10.00
C GLU A 185 11.24 -17.35 -9.84
N ARG A 186 10.45 -16.67 -10.67
CA ARG A 186 8.99 -16.79 -10.63
C ARG A 186 8.61 -18.12 -11.23
N ASP A 187 7.72 -18.82 -10.57
CA ASP A 187 7.14 -20.02 -11.12
C ASP A 187 6.37 -19.65 -12.40
N ILE A 188 6.57 -20.42 -13.46
CA ILE A 188 5.95 -20.22 -14.77
C ILE A 188 4.70 -21.08 -14.98
N ASP A 189 4.41 -22.00 -14.07
CA ASP A 189 3.24 -22.87 -14.16
C ASP A 189 1.95 -22.07 -13.86
N PRO A 190 1.10 -21.85 -14.87
CA PRO A 190 -0.09 -21.03 -14.70
C PRO A 190 -1.08 -21.65 -13.71
N THR A 191 -1.14 -22.98 -13.59
CA THR A 191 -2.07 -23.67 -12.69
C THR A 191 -1.65 -23.48 -11.24
N ARG A 192 -0.36 -23.66 -10.92
CA ARG A 192 0.15 -23.46 -9.56
C ARG A 192 0.01 -22.01 -9.11
N ARG A 193 0.31 -21.05 -9.99
CA ARG A 193 0.09 -19.62 -9.71
C ARG A 193 -1.38 -19.28 -9.50
N ALA A 194 -2.25 -19.76 -10.38
CA ALA A 194 -3.69 -19.49 -10.29
C ALA A 194 -4.29 -20.04 -8.99
N ALA A 195 -3.82 -21.20 -8.53
CA ALA A 195 -4.24 -21.77 -7.25
C ALA A 195 -3.80 -20.91 -6.06
N ALA A 196 -2.52 -20.57 -5.97
CA ALA A 196 -2.00 -19.72 -4.90
C ALA A 196 -2.69 -18.33 -4.89
N LEU A 197 -2.91 -17.74 -6.07
CA LEU A 197 -3.63 -16.46 -6.20
C LEU A 197 -5.08 -16.59 -5.76
N ALA A 198 -5.80 -17.64 -6.15
CA ALA A 198 -7.20 -17.84 -5.77
C ALA A 198 -7.37 -17.96 -4.25
N ASP A 199 -6.48 -18.70 -3.59
CA ASP A 199 -6.52 -18.88 -2.13
C ASP A 199 -6.31 -17.54 -1.42
N VAL A 200 -5.26 -16.79 -1.79
CA VAL A 200 -4.95 -15.48 -1.18
C VAL A 200 -6.04 -14.43 -1.47
N LEU A 201 -6.62 -14.42 -2.68
CA LEU A 201 -7.70 -13.51 -3.02
C LEU A 201 -8.97 -13.79 -2.20
N LEU A 202 -9.32 -15.06 -2.02
CA LEU A 202 -10.48 -15.45 -1.21
C LEU A 202 -10.29 -15.13 0.26
N GLU A 203 -9.10 -15.36 0.80
CA GLU A 203 -8.78 -15.04 2.19
C GLU A 203 -8.80 -13.53 2.45
N ARG A 204 -8.18 -12.74 1.56
CA ARG A 204 -8.09 -11.28 1.68
C ARG A 204 -9.45 -10.59 1.56
N HIS A 205 -10.24 -10.96 0.56
CA HIS A 205 -11.49 -10.25 0.25
C HIS A 205 -12.70 -10.85 0.97
N GLY A 206 -12.63 -12.13 1.35
CA GLY A 206 -13.76 -12.89 1.90
C GLY A 206 -14.85 -13.19 0.85
N VAL A 207 -15.29 -12.15 0.13
CA VAL A 207 -16.12 -12.21 -1.07
C VAL A 207 -15.31 -11.69 -2.25
N LEU A 208 -14.86 -12.60 -3.09
CA LEU A 208 -14.11 -12.29 -4.30
C LEU A 208 -15.05 -11.84 -5.42
N THR A 209 -14.82 -10.61 -5.89
CA THR A 209 -15.53 -10.01 -7.01
C THR A 209 -14.59 -9.82 -8.20
N ARG A 210 -15.15 -9.70 -9.42
CA ARG A 210 -14.35 -9.35 -10.60
C ARG A 210 -13.60 -8.02 -10.42
N GLY A 211 -14.27 -7.03 -9.82
CA GLY A 211 -13.70 -5.70 -9.59
C GLY A 211 -12.49 -5.72 -8.66
N ALA A 212 -12.51 -6.54 -7.60
CA ALA A 212 -11.36 -6.74 -6.71
C ALA A 212 -10.14 -7.30 -7.46
N VAL A 213 -10.34 -8.33 -8.30
CA VAL A 213 -9.25 -8.93 -9.10
C VAL A 213 -8.65 -7.93 -10.09
N VAL A 214 -9.49 -7.09 -10.71
CA VAL A 214 -9.03 -6.01 -11.60
C VAL A 214 -8.26 -4.94 -10.82
N ALA A 215 -8.74 -4.55 -9.64
CA ALA A 215 -8.08 -3.53 -8.82
C ALA A 215 -6.68 -3.97 -8.36
N GLU A 216 -6.47 -5.25 -8.10
CA GLU A 216 -5.16 -5.81 -7.77
C GLU A 216 -4.24 -6.06 -8.97
N GLN A 217 -4.70 -5.76 -10.20
CA GLN A 217 -3.91 -5.92 -11.43
C GLN A 217 -3.42 -7.36 -11.67
N VAL A 218 -4.24 -8.36 -11.29
CA VAL A 218 -3.91 -9.77 -11.51
C VAL A 218 -3.72 -10.05 -13.01
N THR A 219 -2.57 -10.63 -13.38
CA THR A 219 -2.26 -10.99 -14.76
C THR A 219 -3.31 -11.96 -15.33
N GLY A 220 -3.90 -11.63 -16.48
CA GLY A 220 -5.02 -12.40 -17.06
C GLY A 220 -6.38 -12.15 -16.41
N GLY A 221 -6.44 -11.30 -15.39
CA GLY A 221 -7.67 -10.88 -14.71
C GLY A 221 -8.44 -12.04 -14.07
N PHE A 222 -9.76 -11.87 -13.93
CA PHE A 222 -10.63 -12.85 -13.28
C PHE A 222 -10.65 -14.21 -14.01
N ALA A 223 -10.45 -14.22 -15.33
CA ALA A 223 -10.41 -15.44 -16.13
C ALA A 223 -9.25 -16.37 -15.74
N ALA A 224 -8.12 -15.82 -15.25
CA ALA A 224 -6.96 -16.59 -14.85
C ALA A 224 -7.23 -17.46 -13.61
N VAL A 225 -8.05 -16.99 -12.67
CA VAL A 225 -8.36 -17.70 -11.41
C VAL A 225 -9.69 -18.46 -11.46
N TYR A 226 -10.56 -18.17 -12.44
CA TYR A 226 -11.90 -18.76 -12.54
C TYR A 226 -11.95 -20.30 -12.56
N PRO A 227 -11.10 -21.02 -13.32
CA PRO A 227 -11.11 -22.49 -13.32
C PRO A 227 -10.84 -23.05 -11.92
N VAL A 228 -9.92 -22.42 -11.19
CA VAL A 228 -9.59 -22.83 -9.82
C VAL A 228 -10.74 -22.53 -8.88
N LEU A 229 -11.35 -21.34 -8.96
CA LEU A 229 -12.54 -20.98 -8.20
C LEU A 229 -13.72 -21.95 -8.42
N SER A 230 -13.94 -22.37 -9.67
CA SER A 230 -14.97 -23.36 -10.03
C SER A 230 -14.67 -24.72 -9.40
N ALA A 231 -13.41 -25.16 -9.44
CA ALA A 231 -13.00 -26.39 -8.77
C ALA A 231 -13.12 -26.30 -7.23
N LEU A 232 -12.93 -25.12 -6.61
CA LEU A 232 -13.17 -24.96 -5.18
C LEU A 232 -14.67 -25.01 -4.85
N GLU A 233 -15.53 -24.53 -5.75
CA GLU A 233 -16.99 -24.63 -5.62
C GLU A 233 -17.44 -26.09 -5.67
N GLU A 234 -16.99 -26.85 -6.67
CA GLU A 234 -17.38 -28.26 -6.84
C GLU A 234 -17.06 -29.13 -5.61
N ARG A 235 -15.94 -28.84 -4.92
CA ARG A 235 -15.55 -29.51 -3.68
C ARG A 235 -16.18 -28.91 -2.41
N GLY A 236 -16.97 -27.86 -2.53
CA GLY A 236 -17.63 -27.17 -1.42
C GLY A 236 -16.72 -26.26 -0.58
N ALA A 237 -15.49 -25.98 -1.01
CA ALA A 237 -14.55 -25.09 -0.32
C ALA A 237 -14.83 -23.60 -0.60
N ALA A 238 -15.54 -23.29 -1.69
CA ALA A 238 -16.08 -21.96 -1.96
C ALA A 238 -17.56 -22.07 -2.31
N ARG A 239 -18.30 -20.97 -2.16
CA ARG A 239 -19.69 -20.83 -2.60
C ARG A 239 -19.74 -19.79 -3.71
N ARG A 240 -20.32 -20.16 -4.86
CA ARG A 240 -20.61 -19.22 -5.94
C ARG A 240 -22.00 -18.61 -5.74
N GLY A 241 -22.13 -17.30 -5.88
CA GLY A 241 -23.41 -16.63 -5.68
C GLY A 241 -23.37 -15.13 -5.94
N TYR A 242 -24.43 -14.46 -5.50
CA TYR A 242 -24.57 -13.00 -5.51
C TYR A 242 -24.62 -12.52 -4.06
N PHE A 243 -23.48 -12.06 -3.53
CA PHE A 243 -23.38 -11.65 -2.13
C PHE A 243 -23.45 -10.13 -1.98
N VAL A 244 -22.93 -9.38 -2.96
CA VAL A 244 -22.98 -7.92 -3.03
C VAL A 244 -23.94 -7.49 -4.14
N GLU A 245 -24.90 -6.64 -3.78
CA GLU A 245 -25.87 -6.04 -4.70
C GLU A 245 -25.18 -5.16 -5.76
N GLY A 246 -25.77 -5.08 -6.96
CA GLY A 246 -25.31 -4.17 -8.02
C GLY A 246 -24.08 -4.64 -8.82
N LEU A 247 -23.41 -5.73 -8.42
CA LEU A 247 -22.19 -6.20 -9.11
C LEU A 247 -22.44 -7.19 -10.26
N GLY A 248 -23.67 -7.67 -10.44
CA GLY A 248 -24.20 -8.39 -11.62
C GLY A 248 -23.54 -9.72 -12.04
N ALA A 249 -22.28 -9.95 -11.68
CA ALA A 249 -21.48 -11.12 -12.01
C ALA A 249 -21.45 -12.12 -10.84
N ALA A 250 -21.17 -13.39 -11.16
CA ALA A 250 -20.94 -14.42 -10.16
C ALA A 250 -19.74 -14.05 -9.27
N GLN A 251 -19.96 -14.12 -7.96
CA GLN A 251 -18.98 -13.86 -6.91
C GLN A 251 -18.65 -15.18 -6.22
N PHE A 252 -17.45 -15.29 -5.66
CA PHE A 252 -17.02 -16.47 -4.91
C PHE A 252 -16.71 -16.06 -3.48
N ALA A 253 -17.19 -16.81 -2.51
CA ALA A 253 -16.90 -16.55 -1.11
C ALA A 253 -16.57 -17.84 -0.38
N VAL A 254 -15.66 -17.77 0.59
CA VAL A 254 -15.45 -18.88 1.52
C VAL A 254 -16.68 -19.07 2.41
N PRO A 255 -17.04 -20.29 2.82
CA PRO A 255 -18.23 -20.55 3.63
C PRO A 255 -18.35 -19.64 4.86
N GLY A 256 -17.25 -19.45 5.59
CA GLY A 256 -17.21 -18.57 6.77
C GLY A 256 -17.49 -17.10 6.47
N ALA A 257 -17.16 -16.60 5.27
CA ALA A 257 -17.51 -15.23 4.86
C ALA A 257 -19.02 -15.09 4.62
N VAL A 258 -19.65 -16.11 4.01
CA VAL A 258 -21.10 -16.13 3.80
C VAL A 258 -21.85 -16.16 5.13
N ASP A 259 -21.37 -16.95 6.09
CA ASP A 259 -22.01 -17.05 7.39
C ASP A 259 -21.87 -15.74 8.19
N ARG A 260 -20.73 -15.05 8.09
CA ARG A 260 -20.54 -13.70 8.66
C ARG A 260 -21.49 -12.66 8.03
N ILE A 261 -21.66 -12.68 6.71
CA ILE A 261 -22.58 -11.75 6.02
C ILE A 261 -24.02 -11.98 6.49
N ARG A 262 -24.44 -13.24 6.64
CA ARG A 262 -25.78 -13.58 7.17
C ARG A 262 -25.96 -13.10 8.60
N ALA A 263 -24.98 -13.32 9.47
CA ALA A 263 -25.02 -12.85 10.85
C ALA A 263 -25.09 -11.32 10.96
N LEU A 264 -24.45 -10.59 10.05
CA LEU A 264 -24.54 -9.12 9.97
C LEU A 264 -25.87 -8.61 9.37
N ALA A 265 -26.56 -9.45 8.59
CA ALA A 265 -27.84 -9.11 7.99
C ALA A 265 -29.03 -9.37 8.94
N GLU A 266 -28.86 -10.17 9.99
CA GLU A 266 -29.87 -10.36 11.02
C GLU A 266 -30.07 -9.03 11.79
N PRO A 267 -31.31 -8.52 11.87
CA PRO A 267 -31.59 -7.31 12.64
C PRO A 267 -31.31 -7.58 14.11
N VAL A 268 -30.25 -6.99 14.64
CA VAL A 268 -30.01 -6.98 16.09
C VAL A 268 -31.05 -6.06 16.71
N ASP A 269 -32.00 -6.62 17.47
CA ASP A 269 -32.93 -5.87 18.30
C ASP A 269 -32.14 -4.86 19.14
N GLY A 270 -32.39 -3.57 18.90
CA GLY A 270 -31.70 -2.47 19.59
C GLY A 270 -30.59 -1.80 18.78
N GLY A 271 -30.93 -1.23 17.62
CA GLY A 271 -30.51 0.13 17.22
C GLY A 271 -29.02 0.48 17.27
N ARG A 272 -28.10 -0.47 17.23
CA ARG A 272 -26.73 -0.16 16.83
C ARG A 272 -26.81 0.09 15.33
N GLY A 273 -26.94 1.37 14.96
CA GLY A 273 -26.72 1.79 13.58
C GLY A 273 -25.38 1.25 13.07
N ARG A 274 -25.08 1.47 11.79
CA ARG A 274 -23.77 1.19 11.17
C ARG A 274 -22.63 2.03 11.80
N GLY A 275 -22.58 2.20 13.12
CA GLY A 275 -21.63 2.97 13.90
C GLY A 275 -20.35 2.17 14.12
N GLY A 276 -19.58 2.01 13.05
CA GLY A 276 -18.17 1.66 13.13
C GLY A 276 -17.31 2.93 13.31
N PRO A 277 -16.11 2.84 13.90
CA PRO A 277 -15.17 3.96 13.93
C PRO A 277 -14.82 4.39 12.49
N ALA A 278 -14.51 5.67 12.31
CA ALA A 278 -13.99 6.11 11.01
C ALA A 278 -12.57 5.60 10.78
N LEU A 279 -12.32 5.13 9.56
CA LEU A 279 -11.05 4.56 9.11
C LEU A 279 -10.45 5.44 8.03
N VAL A 280 -9.18 5.79 8.18
CA VAL A 280 -8.39 6.45 7.14
C VAL A 280 -7.52 5.40 6.46
N LEU A 281 -7.76 5.15 5.18
CA LEU A 281 -7.02 4.17 4.40
C LEU A 281 -6.31 4.86 3.23
N ALA A 282 -5.18 4.30 2.80
CA ALA A 282 -4.66 4.62 1.48
C ALA A 282 -5.71 4.21 0.43
N ALA A 283 -5.96 5.04 -0.59
CA ALA A 283 -6.92 4.72 -1.64
C ALA A 283 -6.55 3.43 -2.39
N THR A 284 -5.27 3.07 -2.38
CA THR A 284 -4.69 1.85 -2.97
C THR A 284 -4.68 0.65 -2.03
N ASP A 285 -5.08 0.79 -0.76
CA ASP A 285 -5.14 -0.33 0.18
C ASP A 285 -6.17 -1.38 -0.32
N PRO A 286 -5.86 -2.68 -0.29
CA PRO A 286 -6.83 -3.71 -0.70
C PRO A 286 -8.08 -3.78 0.17
N ALA A 287 -8.04 -3.27 1.41
CA ALA A 287 -9.21 -3.21 2.30
C ALA A 287 -10.19 -2.08 1.93
N ASN A 288 -9.76 -1.09 1.13
CA ASN A 288 -10.71 -0.15 0.55
C ASN A 288 -11.61 -0.93 -0.45
N PRO A 289 -12.94 -0.91 -0.36
CA PRO A 289 -13.79 -1.58 -1.35
C PRO A 289 -14.07 -0.69 -2.58
N TYR A 290 -13.93 0.63 -2.44
CA TYR A 290 -14.29 1.59 -3.49
C TYR A 290 -13.26 1.63 -4.63
N GLY A 291 -13.75 1.81 -5.86
CA GLY A 291 -12.94 1.65 -7.06
C GLY A 291 -12.40 0.24 -7.27
N ALA A 292 -13.00 -0.75 -6.62
CA ALA A 292 -12.67 -2.17 -6.71
C ALA A 292 -13.95 -2.99 -6.71
N ALA A 293 -14.36 -3.52 -5.55
CA ALA A 293 -15.63 -4.24 -5.41
C ALA A 293 -16.83 -3.29 -5.53
N LEU A 294 -16.74 -2.07 -5.02
CA LEU A 294 -17.78 -1.05 -5.11
C LEU A 294 -17.37 0.06 -6.10
N PRO A 295 -18.32 0.61 -6.89
CA PRO A 295 -18.04 1.78 -7.70
C PRO A 295 -17.77 3.00 -6.79
N TRP A 296 -17.04 3.99 -7.31
CA TRP A 296 -16.99 5.30 -6.65
C TRP A 296 -18.40 5.91 -6.66
N PRO A 297 -18.90 6.45 -5.53
CA PRO A 297 -20.18 7.13 -5.52
C PRO A 297 -20.16 8.30 -6.50
N GLU A 298 -21.28 8.55 -7.18
CA GLU A 298 -21.43 9.76 -7.99
C GLU A 298 -21.53 10.96 -7.06
N ARG A 299 -20.68 11.97 -7.28
CA ARG A 299 -20.88 13.29 -6.68
C ARG A 299 -21.30 14.25 -7.77
N VAL A 300 -22.54 14.71 -7.68
CA VAL A 300 -23.03 15.82 -8.48
C VAL A 300 -22.46 17.08 -7.84
N VAL A 301 -21.31 17.53 -8.35
CA VAL A 301 -20.82 18.89 -8.06
C VAL A 301 -21.57 19.83 -8.98
N ASP A 302 -22.45 20.66 -8.43
CA ASP A 302 -23.10 21.74 -9.17
C ASP A 302 -22.02 22.78 -9.49
N SER A 303 -21.62 22.91 -10.76
CA SER A 303 -20.57 23.86 -11.18
C SER A 303 -20.97 25.34 -10.96
N GLY A 304 -22.23 25.61 -10.59
CA GLY A 304 -22.77 26.94 -10.29
C GLY A 304 -22.96 27.85 -11.51
N ASP A 305 -22.57 27.41 -12.71
CA ASP A 305 -22.55 28.20 -13.95
C ASP A 305 -23.41 27.59 -15.09
N GLY A 306 -24.28 26.62 -14.77
CA GLY A 306 -25.31 26.11 -15.69
C GLY A 306 -24.78 25.36 -16.92
N THR A 307 -23.49 25.03 -16.94
CA THR A 307 -22.90 24.12 -17.93
C THR A 307 -22.80 22.71 -17.36
N ALA A 308 -22.85 21.69 -18.24
CA ALA A 308 -22.71 20.28 -17.87
C ALA A 308 -21.57 20.10 -16.85
N PRO A 309 -21.71 19.17 -15.86
CA PRO A 309 -20.76 19.05 -14.77
C PRO A 309 -19.35 19.06 -15.34
N ALA A 310 -18.57 20.09 -14.99
CA ALA A 310 -17.18 20.13 -15.36
C ALA A 310 -16.59 18.79 -14.89
N THR A 311 -15.67 18.21 -15.65
CA THR A 311 -14.96 16.99 -15.24
C THR A 311 -14.06 17.32 -14.05
N GLY A 312 -14.68 17.58 -12.90
CA GLY A 312 -14.05 17.76 -11.63
C GLY A 312 -13.23 16.53 -11.30
N HIS A 313 -12.28 16.74 -10.41
CA HIS A 313 -11.41 15.70 -9.88
C HIS A 313 -12.22 14.45 -9.51
N ARG A 314 -11.95 13.33 -10.20
CA ARG A 314 -12.60 12.05 -9.93
C ARG A 314 -11.77 11.24 -8.95
N ALA A 315 -12.45 10.64 -7.97
CA ALA A 315 -11.85 9.68 -7.07
C ALA A 315 -11.23 8.50 -7.85
N GLY A 316 -10.14 7.96 -7.31
CA GLY A 316 -9.44 6.85 -7.93
C GLY A 316 -8.36 6.27 -7.02
N ARG A 317 -7.99 5.02 -7.27
CA ARG A 317 -6.92 4.30 -6.56
C ARG A 317 -5.56 4.81 -7.01
N LYS A 318 -5.13 5.92 -6.43
CA LYS A 318 -3.87 6.60 -6.78
C LYS A 318 -2.93 6.61 -5.58
N ALA A 319 -1.63 6.42 -5.83
CA ALA A 319 -0.61 6.50 -4.81
C ALA A 319 -0.65 7.88 -4.10
N GLY A 320 -0.63 7.85 -2.77
CA GLY A 320 -0.70 9.03 -1.92
C GLY A 320 -2.09 9.65 -1.75
N ALA A 321 -3.14 9.14 -2.41
CA ALA A 321 -4.52 9.50 -2.12
C ALA A 321 -5.06 8.68 -0.94
N LEU A 322 -6.03 9.23 -0.23
CA LEU A 322 -6.65 8.61 0.95
C LEU A 322 -8.16 8.51 0.78
N VAL A 323 -8.77 7.56 1.47
CA VAL A 323 -10.22 7.49 1.68
C VAL A 323 -10.50 7.51 3.18
N VAL A 324 -11.61 8.13 3.56
CA VAL A 324 -12.12 8.09 4.92
C VAL A 324 -13.48 7.41 4.90
N LEU A 325 -13.58 6.26 5.56
CA LEU A 325 -14.80 5.47 5.66
C LEU A 325 -15.39 5.69 7.06
N ALA A 326 -16.68 5.95 7.18
CA ALA A 326 -17.39 5.97 8.47
C ALA A 326 -18.49 4.92 8.42
N GLY A 327 -18.46 3.95 9.33
CA GLY A 327 -19.46 2.87 9.30
C GLY A 327 -19.43 1.97 8.06
N GLY A 328 -18.35 2.02 7.27
CA GLY A 328 -18.22 1.34 5.99
C GLY A 328 -18.59 2.21 4.78
N ASP A 329 -19.28 3.34 4.98
CA ASP A 329 -19.65 4.26 3.91
C ASP A 329 -18.50 5.25 3.63
N LEU A 330 -18.20 5.50 2.36
CA LEU A 330 -17.21 6.49 1.94
C LEU A 330 -17.70 7.91 2.26
N VAL A 331 -16.95 8.62 3.10
CA VAL A 331 -17.27 10.00 3.49
C VAL A 331 -16.36 10.99 2.77
N LEU A 332 -15.04 10.75 2.76
CA LEU A 332 -14.07 11.64 2.13
C LEU A 332 -13.11 10.88 1.21
N TYR A 333 -12.73 11.51 0.10
CA TYR A 333 -11.57 11.17 -0.70
C TYR A 333 -10.59 12.34 -0.68
N VAL A 334 -9.35 12.10 -0.24
CA VAL A 334 -8.31 13.11 -0.15
C VAL A 334 -7.31 12.87 -1.26
N GLU A 335 -7.10 13.85 -2.14
CA GLU A 335 -6.11 13.72 -3.22
C GLU A 335 -4.68 13.66 -2.69
N ARG A 336 -3.76 13.19 -3.55
CA ARG A 336 -2.32 13.18 -3.26
C ARG A 336 -1.86 14.57 -2.80
N GLY A 337 -1.31 14.63 -1.57
CA GLY A 337 -0.80 15.87 -0.97
C GLY A 337 -1.83 16.69 -0.18
N GLY A 338 -3.10 16.25 -0.12
CA GLY A 338 -4.10 16.77 0.81
C GLY A 338 -4.75 18.11 0.45
N ARG A 339 -4.40 18.71 -0.70
CA ARG A 339 -4.91 20.04 -1.10
C ARG A 339 -6.36 20.05 -1.53
N THR A 340 -6.82 18.95 -2.11
CA THR A 340 -8.18 18.79 -2.60
C THR A 340 -8.83 17.63 -1.88
N ILE A 341 -10.05 17.84 -1.38
CA ILE A 341 -10.90 16.79 -0.82
C ILE A 341 -12.20 16.72 -1.63
N LEU A 342 -12.68 15.52 -1.86
CA LEU A 342 -14.05 15.25 -2.27
C LEU A 342 -14.78 14.71 -1.04
N SER A 343 -15.87 15.35 -0.65
CA SER A 343 -16.79 14.78 0.33
C SER A 343 -17.77 13.89 -0.42
N PHE A 344 -18.48 12.94 0.20
CA PHE A 344 -19.52 12.14 -0.47
C PHE A 344 -20.87 12.20 0.26
N THR A 345 -20.94 13.08 1.25
CA THR A 345 -22.12 13.40 2.04
C THR A 345 -22.00 14.87 2.46
N ASP A 346 -23.14 15.50 2.68
CA ASP A 346 -23.21 16.86 3.24
C ASP A 346 -23.75 16.83 4.68
N GLU A 347 -23.95 15.64 5.25
CA GLU A 347 -24.41 15.45 6.62
C GLU A 347 -23.32 15.84 7.64
N PRO A 348 -23.63 16.68 8.65
CA PRO A 348 -22.63 17.16 9.61
C PRO A 348 -21.94 16.06 10.42
N ASP A 349 -22.67 15.03 10.87
CA ASP A 349 -22.14 14.01 11.78
C ASP A 349 -21.09 13.09 11.11
N PRO A 350 -21.35 12.52 9.90
CA PRO A 350 -20.32 11.81 9.14
C PRO A 350 -19.10 12.68 8.81
N LEU A 351 -19.31 13.94 8.40
CA LEU A 351 -18.21 14.85 8.09
C LEU A 351 -17.35 15.15 9.31
N ALA A 352 -17.95 15.42 10.47
CA ALA A 352 -17.23 15.65 11.72
C ALA A 352 -16.42 14.40 12.13
N THR A 353 -17.02 13.22 12.00
CA THR A 353 -16.37 11.94 12.29
C THR A 353 -15.17 11.70 11.37
N ALA A 354 -15.32 11.96 10.07
CA ALA A 354 -14.24 11.82 9.09
C ALA A 354 -13.13 12.87 9.25
N GLY A 355 -13.50 14.12 9.56
CA GLY A 355 -12.56 15.20 9.86
C GLY A 355 -11.70 14.88 11.08
N LYS A 356 -12.32 14.36 12.14
CA LYS A 356 -11.61 13.87 13.33
C LYS A 356 -10.65 12.72 13.00
N ALA A 357 -11.08 11.72 12.24
CA ALA A 357 -10.23 10.60 11.86
C ALA A 357 -8.99 11.06 11.06
N LEU A 358 -9.14 12.03 10.15
CA LEU A 358 -7.99 12.65 9.46
C LEU A 358 -7.06 13.37 10.43
N ALA A 359 -7.61 14.11 11.40
CA ALA A 359 -6.80 14.80 12.39
C ALA A 359 -6.02 13.82 13.28
N ASP A 360 -6.66 12.75 13.75
CA ASP A 360 -6.02 11.71 14.55
C ASP A 360 -4.90 11.01 13.78
N ALA A 361 -5.09 10.77 12.47
CA ALA A 361 -4.04 10.24 11.59
C ALA A 361 -2.84 11.19 11.40
N VAL A 362 -3.06 12.51 11.43
CA VAL A 362 -1.96 13.49 11.44
C VAL A 362 -1.24 13.49 12.78
N HIS A 363 -1.97 13.57 13.90
CA HIS A 363 -1.38 13.64 15.24
C HIS A 363 -0.60 12.37 15.62
N SER A 364 -1.05 11.19 15.18
CA SER A 364 -0.32 9.93 15.36
C SER A 364 0.96 9.84 14.51
N GLY A 365 1.12 10.73 13.53
CA GLY A 365 2.25 10.73 12.58
C GLY A 365 2.09 9.74 11.42
N ALA A 366 0.96 9.04 11.32
CA ALA A 366 0.63 8.21 10.16
C ALA A 366 0.56 9.06 8.88
N LEU A 367 -0.02 10.25 8.99
CA LEU A 367 0.00 11.30 7.97
C LEU A 367 0.95 12.42 8.40
N GLY A 368 1.66 13.01 7.44
CA GLY A 368 2.34 14.28 7.69
C GLY A 368 1.35 15.46 7.67
N ALA A 369 1.89 16.68 7.68
CA ALA A 369 1.04 17.88 7.63
C ALA A 369 0.11 17.89 6.40
N ILE A 370 -1.16 18.20 6.62
CA ILE A 370 -2.19 18.30 5.58
C ILE A 370 -2.58 19.77 5.43
N SER A 371 -2.65 20.25 4.19
CA SER A 371 -3.18 21.58 3.87
C SER A 371 -4.27 21.43 2.84
N VAL A 372 -5.51 21.75 3.21
CA VAL A 372 -6.72 21.64 2.38
C VAL A 372 -7.06 23.03 1.83
N GLU A 373 -7.07 23.18 0.52
CA GLU A 373 -7.39 24.43 -0.17
C GLU A 373 -8.78 24.38 -0.81
N ARG A 374 -9.14 23.21 -1.35
CA ARG A 374 -10.39 22.99 -2.07
C ARG A 374 -11.16 21.80 -1.53
N ALA A 375 -12.49 21.93 -1.52
CA ALA A 375 -13.41 20.86 -1.26
C ALA A 375 -14.46 20.86 -2.38
N ASP A 376 -14.71 19.71 -2.99
CA ASP A 376 -15.81 19.51 -3.96
C ASP A 376 -15.77 20.47 -5.17
N GLY A 377 -14.56 20.82 -5.61
CA GLY A 377 -14.41 21.75 -6.72
C GLY A 377 -14.58 23.22 -6.35
N GLU A 378 -14.78 23.57 -5.07
CA GLU A 378 -14.82 24.94 -4.56
C GLU A 378 -13.74 25.20 -3.51
N ALA A 379 -13.65 26.44 -2.99
CA ALA A 379 -12.76 26.75 -1.89
C ALA A 379 -13.27 26.09 -0.59
N VAL A 380 -12.40 25.48 0.20
CA VAL A 380 -12.83 24.74 1.41
C VAL A 380 -13.66 25.58 2.39
N ARG A 381 -13.45 26.90 2.41
CA ARG A 381 -14.21 27.86 3.25
C ARG A 381 -15.70 27.99 2.90
N SER A 382 -16.10 27.63 1.68
CA SER A 382 -17.51 27.65 1.25
C SER A 382 -18.17 26.28 1.37
N SER A 383 -17.42 25.24 1.74
CA SER A 383 -17.90 23.87 1.82
C SER A 383 -18.39 23.52 3.23
N PRO A 384 -19.43 22.66 3.38
CA PRO A 384 -19.82 22.07 4.67
C PRO A 384 -18.67 21.37 5.40
N LEU A 385 -17.64 20.93 4.67
CA LEU A 385 -16.42 20.33 5.22
C LEU A 385 -15.60 21.31 6.09
N HIS A 386 -15.78 22.62 5.92
CA HIS A 386 -15.05 23.64 6.67
C HIS A 386 -15.20 23.48 8.19
N ASP A 387 -16.44 23.36 8.65
CA ASP A 387 -16.77 23.32 10.07
C ASP A 387 -16.27 22.02 10.71
N ALA A 388 -16.43 20.90 10.00
CA ALA A 388 -15.93 19.59 10.42
C ALA A 388 -14.40 19.57 10.60
N LEU A 389 -13.65 20.10 9.63
CA LEU A 389 -12.18 20.17 9.73
C LEU A 389 -11.73 21.16 10.81
N THR A 390 -12.41 22.29 10.96
CA THR A 390 -12.09 23.27 11.99
C THR A 390 -12.32 22.70 13.40
N ALA A 391 -13.44 22.00 13.61
CA ALA A 391 -13.74 21.29 14.85
C ALA A 391 -12.71 20.19 15.16
N ALA A 392 -12.15 19.55 14.12
CA ALA A 392 -11.07 18.57 14.24
C ALA A 392 -9.67 19.21 14.50
N GLY A 393 -9.58 20.54 14.58
CA GLY A 393 -8.35 21.26 14.94
C GLY A 393 -7.54 21.81 13.77
N PHE A 394 -8.04 21.73 12.53
CA PHE A 394 -7.40 22.40 11.40
C PHE A 394 -7.48 23.92 11.57
N ARG A 395 -6.38 24.62 11.29
CA ARG A 395 -6.30 26.08 11.44
C ARG A 395 -6.45 26.78 10.10
N ALA A 396 -7.14 27.91 10.10
CA ALA A 396 -7.26 28.77 8.94
C ALA A 396 -5.90 29.33 8.49
N THR A 397 -5.72 29.39 7.18
CA THR A 397 -4.59 29.99 6.47
C THR A 397 -5.14 30.82 5.30
N PRO A 398 -4.37 31.73 4.70
CA PRO A 398 -4.84 32.52 3.56
C PRO A 398 -5.31 31.67 2.36
N ARG A 399 -4.83 30.43 2.24
CA ARG A 399 -5.16 29.52 1.12
C ARG A 399 -6.20 28.45 1.47
N GLY A 400 -6.59 28.31 2.73
CA GLY A 400 -7.51 27.25 3.17
C GLY A 400 -7.26 26.82 4.63
N LEU A 401 -7.35 25.53 4.90
CA LEU A 401 -7.17 24.93 6.23
C LEU A 401 -5.88 24.12 6.32
N ARG A 402 -5.22 24.08 7.48
CA ARG A 402 -3.99 23.32 7.67
C ARG A 402 -3.93 22.66 9.04
N LEU A 403 -3.44 21.41 9.07
CA LEU A 403 -3.09 20.68 10.27
C LEU A 403 -1.64 20.18 10.20
N ARG A 404 -0.96 20.16 11.34
CA ARG A 404 0.39 19.61 11.52
C ARG A 404 0.44 18.89 12.87
N SER A 405 1.21 17.81 12.94
CA SER A 405 1.48 17.08 14.17
C SER A 405 2.27 17.89 15.20
#